data_AF-A0A2T7NAU9-F1
#
_entry.id   AF-A0A2T7NAU9-F1
#
_cell.length_a   1.000
_cell.length_b   1.000
_cell.length_c   1.000
_cell.angle_alpha   90.00
_cell.angle_beta   90.00
_cell.angle_gamma   90.00
#
_symmetry.space_group_name_H-M   'P 1'
#
loop_
_entity.id
_entity.type
_entity.pdbx_description
1 polymer ?
#
loop_
_entity_poly.entity_id
_entity_poly.type
_entity_poly.pdbx_seq_one_letter_code
_entity_poly.pdbx_strand_id
1 'polypeptide(L)'
;MISDAGLYTVRVHAYNASHVTESSRFTHVEIAAPPAGTQLHAHRRPLPVKDDVTGTWHVVLECGEFTDLGQPSVRVQWQTPSGSAYPSSSYQEGYFLLSLNTSAETGNYSCSILHQSPARQCLASDSPLLGEATVYVDGDDVRMTLLEANEQQLFEGMWQEDEDLASQLRRYQEQLQQLDRQQASVDMLHQPATCRDVQRYDNDSVVHVVFHEGTNISVYCDQVTDGGGWMLRVDNFTGGDAGDSLMYHNGQEFATKDHGRPRALTCALKYHGAWWYNDCYNSNLNGVYITNAPLPHLNGVTWFTFRQSYRSLKRAEMKIRPV
;
A
#
# COMPACT_ATOMS: atom_id res chain seq x y z
N MET A 1 6.53 40.76 47.30
CA MET A 1 5.36 40.34 48.08
C MET A 1 5.87 39.45 49.19
N ILE A 2 5.64 39.83 50.44
CA ILE A 2 6.00 38.99 51.59
C ILE A 2 5.04 37.81 51.53
N SER A 3 5.58 36.60 51.46
CA SER A 3 4.81 35.38 51.62
C SER A 3 4.35 35.35 53.06
N ASP A 4 3.10 35.72 53.33
CA ASP A 4 2.51 35.63 54.67
C ASP A 4 2.32 34.16 55.12
N ALA A 5 2.57 33.20 54.22
CA ALA A 5 2.71 31.78 54.52
C ALA A 5 4.16 31.40 54.88
N GLY A 6 4.35 30.52 55.87
CA GLY A 6 5.68 30.06 56.26
C GLY A 6 5.80 29.56 57.70
N LEU A 7 7.03 29.32 58.15
CA LEU A 7 7.33 28.92 59.52
C LEU A 7 7.48 30.15 60.41
N TYR A 8 6.52 30.35 61.31
CA TYR A 8 6.55 31.43 62.30
C TYR A 8 7.12 30.91 63.61
N THR A 9 8.08 31.65 64.16
CA THR A 9 8.65 31.33 65.47
C THR A 9 8.28 32.40 66.49
N VAL A 10 7.62 31.99 67.56
CA VAL A 10 7.38 32.84 68.73
C VAL A 10 8.50 32.59 69.72
N ARG A 11 9.26 33.64 70.05
CA ARG A 11 10.31 33.61 71.08
C ARG A 11 9.88 34.49 72.24
N VAL A 12 9.89 33.92 73.44
CA VAL A 12 9.56 34.61 74.69
C VAL A 12 10.84 34.71 75.50
N HIS A 13 11.29 35.94 75.76
CA HIS A 13 12.40 36.22 76.66
C HIS A 13 11.84 36.66 78.02
N ALA A 14 12.11 35.88 79.06
CA ALA A 14 11.80 36.24 80.44
C ALA A 14 13.07 36.80 81.10
N TYR A 15 12.99 38.01 81.64
CA TYR A 15 14.12 38.71 82.28
C TYR A 15 13.98 38.67 83.80
N ASN A 16 15.01 38.17 84.49
CA ASN A 16 15.17 38.37 85.94
C ASN A 16 16.53 39.04 86.20
N ALA A 17 16.73 39.60 87.40
CA ALA A 17 17.76 40.61 87.77
C ALA A 17 19.21 40.39 87.28
N SER A 18 19.56 39.20 86.77
CA SER A 18 20.84 38.90 86.10
C SER A 18 20.78 37.74 85.09
N HIS A 19 19.60 37.27 84.66
CA HIS A 19 19.45 36.15 83.72
C HIS A 19 18.25 36.33 82.77
N VAL A 20 18.44 35.96 81.50
CA VAL A 20 17.37 35.90 80.49
C VAL A 20 17.10 34.45 80.14
N THR A 21 15.86 34.00 80.31
CA THR A 21 15.41 32.68 79.87
C THR A 21 14.64 32.83 78.56
N GLU A 22 15.10 32.17 77.49
CA GLU A 22 14.42 32.15 76.20
C GLU A 22 13.64 30.84 76.03
N SER A 23 12.35 30.97 75.71
CA SER A 23 11.51 29.85 75.29
C SER A 23 11.02 30.12 73.87
N SER A 24 11.11 29.13 72.99
CA SER A 24 10.61 29.27 71.62
C SER A 24 9.62 28.16 71.25
N ARG A 25 8.69 28.52 70.38
CA ARG A 25 7.75 27.63 69.70
C ARG A 25 7.70 28.01 68.23
N PHE A 26 7.55 27.03 67.37
CA PHE A 26 7.35 27.23 65.94
C PHE A 26 5.96 26.74 65.53
N THR A 27 5.35 27.41 64.57
CA THR A 27 4.09 27.01 63.93
C THR A 27 4.20 27.26 62.43
N HIS A 28 3.58 26.42 61.62
CA HIS A 28 3.48 26.62 60.18
C HIS A 28 2.16 27.32 59.85
N VAL A 29 2.21 28.39 59.07
CA VAL A 29 1.02 29.13 58.62
C VAL A 29 0.89 28.91 57.13
N GLU A 30 -0.21 28.29 56.73
CA GLU A 30 -0.64 28.18 55.33
C GLU A 30 -1.78 29.16 55.10
N ILE A 31 -1.72 29.88 53.98
CA ILE A 31 -2.79 30.79 53.55
C ILE A 31 -3.53 30.08 52.42
N ALA A 32 -4.84 29.96 52.55
CA ALA A 32 -5.70 29.44 51.52
C ALA A 32 -6.91 30.36 51.34
N ALA A 33 -7.29 30.61 50.09
CA ALA A 33 -8.54 31.28 49.78
C ALA A 33 -9.68 30.24 49.76
N PRO A 34 -10.86 30.55 50.33
CA PRO A 34 -12.00 29.67 50.16
C PRO A 34 -12.44 29.66 48.68
N PRO A 35 -12.78 28.49 48.10
CA PRO A 35 -13.38 28.45 46.78
C PRO A 35 -14.73 29.16 46.79
N ALA A 36 -15.05 29.81 45.67
CA ALA A 36 -16.32 30.49 45.46
C ALA A 36 -17.08 29.85 44.30
N GLY A 37 -18.36 29.54 44.49
CA GLY A 37 -19.17 28.89 43.46
C GLY A 37 -20.55 28.46 43.97
N THR A 38 -21.27 27.76 43.11
CA THR A 38 -22.57 27.15 43.40
C THR A 38 -22.38 25.79 44.07
N GLN A 39 -23.47 25.02 44.21
CA GLN A 39 -23.38 23.64 44.69
C GLN A 39 -22.42 22.83 43.81
N LEU A 40 -21.69 21.88 44.41
CA LEU A 40 -20.87 20.95 43.62
C LEU A 40 -21.76 20.18 42.64
N HIS A 41 -21.31 20.06 41.40
CA HIS A 41 -21.96 19.25 40.38
C HIS A 41 -20.99 18.17 39.89
N ALA A 42 -21.48 16.93 39.88
CA ALA A 42 -20.76 15.78 39.34
C ALA A 42 -21.48 15.31 38.08
N HIS A 43 -20.73 15.14 37.00
CA HIS A 43 -21.27 14.60 35.76
C HIS A 43 -20.22 13.80 34.99
N ARG A 44 -20.67 13.01 34.02
CA ARG A 44 -19.80 12.22 33.15
C ARG A 44 -19.62 12.95 31.82
N ARG A 45 -18.39 12.99 31.30
CA ARG A 45 -18.14 13.47 29.94
C ARG A 45 -18.84 12.57 28.91
N PRO A 46 -19.43 13.15 27.84
CA PRO A 46 -20.15 12.37 26.84
C PRO A 46 -19.23 11.48 26.00
N LEU A 47 -17.98 11.91 25.77
CA LEU A 47 -17.01 11.17 24.97
C LEU A 47 -15.85 10.70 25.84
N PRO A 48 -15.30 9.51 25.57
CA PRO A 48 -14.07 9.06 26.22
C PRO A 48 -12.90 9.94 25.78
N VAL A 49 -11.90 10.06 26.65
CA VAL A 49 -10.69 10.85 26.42
C VAL A 49 -9.51 9.89 26.37
N LYS A 50 -8.64 10.05 25.39
CA LYS A 50 -7.41 9.27 25.29
C LYS A 50 -6.31 9.97 26.09
N ASP A 51 -5.64 9.21 26.94
CA ASP A 51 -4.45 9.68 27.65
C ASP A 51 -3.27 9.72 26.68
N ASP A 52 -2.65 10.89 26.51
CA ASP A 52 -1.58 11.11 25.53
C ASP A 52 -0.27 10.39 25.88
N VAL A 53 -0.07 10.02 27.15
CA VAL A 53 1.17 9.39 27.64
C VAL A 53 1.09 7.88 27.51
N THR A 54 -0.02 7.31 27.98
CA THR A 54 -0.26 5.86 28.01
C THR A 54 -0.92 5.35 26.73
N GLY A 55 -1.58 6.23 25.98
CA GLY A 55 -2.34 5.89 24.78
C GLY A 55 -3.64 5.16 25.09
N THR A 56 -4.09 5.10 26.34
CA THR A 56 -5.30 4.38 26.73
C THR A 56 -6.52 5.30 26.79
N TRP A 57 -7.67 4.79 26.34
CA TRP A 57 -8.94 5.49 26.45
C TRP A 57 -9.52 5.38 27.86
N HIS A 58 -10.09 6.48 28.34
CA HIS A 58 -10.71 6.60 29.64
C HIS A 58 -12.07 7.29 29.55
N VAL A 59 -13.03 6.84 30.36
CA VAL A 59 -14.24 7.62 30.63
C VAL A 59 -13.90 8.59 31.76
N VAL A 60 -14.26 9.86 31.61
CA VAL A 60 -13.90 10.89 32.59
C VAL A 60 -15.14 11.37 33.33
N LEU A 61 -15.07 11.37 34.65
CA LEU A 61 -16.03 12.08 35.51
C LEU A 61 -15.49 13.46 35.87
N GLU A 62 -16.37 14.43 35.94
CA GLU A 62 -16.08 15.82 36.21
C GLU A 62 -16.80 16.25 37.48
N CYS A 63 -16.06 16.90 38.39
CA CYS A 63 -16.59 17.49 39.60
C CYS A 63 -16.27 18.99 39.63
N GLY A 64 -17.30 19.82 39.61
CA GLY A 64 -17.16 21.28 39.69
C GLY A 64 -18.45 22.04 39.37
N GLU A 65 -18.49 23.30 39.78
CA GLU A 65 -18.59 24.53 38.95
C GLU A 65 -18.18 25.69 39.88
N PHE A 66 -16.96 25.60 40.42
CA PHE A 66 -16.46 26.58 41.40
C PHE A 66 -15.12 27.15 40.98
N THR A 67 -14.95 28.44 41.27
CA THR A 67 -13.71 29.18 41.04
C THR A 67 -12.81 29.08 42.27
N ASP A 68 -11.58 28.65 42.05
CA ASP A 68 -10.51 28.70 43.04
C ASP A 68 -9.52 29.82 42.64
N LEU A 69 -9.33 30.78 43.54
CA LEU A 69 -8.51 31.97 43.31
C LEU A 69 -7.07 31.81 43.80
N GLY A 70 -6.70 30.75 44.52
CA GLY A 70 -5.43 30.83 45.24
C GLY A 70 -4.84 29.54 45.80
N GLN A 71 -3.52 29.51 45.72
CA GLN A 71 -2.61 28.46 46.18
C GLN A 71 -2.71 28.21 47.70
N PRO A 72 -2.78 26.96 48.17
CA PRO A 72 -2.78 25.72 47.39
C PRO A 72 -4.16 25.44 46.78
N SER A 73 -4.16 24.87 45.57
CA SER A 73 -5.39 24.49 44.87
C SER A 73 -6.26 23.60 45.76
N VAL A 74 -7.57 23.88 45.77
CA VAL A 74 -8.56 23.00 46.39
C VAL A 74 -8.33 21.57 45.91
N ARG A 75 -8.34 20.61 46.84
CA ARG A 75 -8.20 19.19 46.50
C ARG A 75 -9.57 18.55 46.58
N VAL A 76 -10.03 17.98 45.47
CA VAL A 76 -11.27 17.20 45.42
C VAL A 76 -10.92 15.72 45.63
N GLN A 77 -11.74 15.06 46.43
CA GLN A 77 -11.69 13.63 46.67
C GLN A 77 -12.92 12.98 46.03
N TRP A 78 -12.67 11.92 45.28
CA TRP A 78 -13.70 11.05 44.74
C TRP A 78 -13.84 9.82 45.61
N GLN A 79 -15.08 9.39 45.87
CA GLN A 79 -15.38 8.14 46.53
C GLN A 79 -16.12 7.22 45.56
N THR A 80 -15.68 5.96 45.50
CA THR A 80 -16.28 4.92 44.67
C THR A 80 -17.51 4.32 45.34
N PRO A 81 -18.34 3.58 44.61
CA PRO A 81 -19.46 2.83 45.19
C PRO A 81 -19.04 1.87 46.32
N SER A 82 -17.84 1.27 46.23
CA SER A 82 -17.25 0.43 47.28
C SER A 82 -16.73 1.21 48.50
N GLY A 83 -16.72 2.54 48.45
CA GLY A 83 -16.25 3.42 49.51
C GLY A 83 -14.76 3.74 49.45
N SER A 84 -14.04 3.26 48.43
CA SER A 84 -12.63 3.60 48.21
C SER A 84 -12.50 5.06 47.79
N ALA A 85 -11.52 5.77 48.33
CA ALA A 85 -11.38 7.20 48.09
C ALA A 85 -10.08 7.54 47.34
N TYR A 86 -10.21 8.29 46.25
CA TYR A 86 -9.12 8.65 45.35
C TYR A 86 -9.01 10.18 45.26
N PRO A 87 -7.79 10.75 45.27
CA PRO A 87 -7.63 12.17 44.94
C PRO A 87 -8.01 12.39 43.47
N SER A 88 -8.51 13.59 43.14
CA SER A 88 -8.71 14.00 41.74
C SER A 88 -7.45 13.78 40.91
N SER A 89 -7.61 13.16 39.75
CA SER A 89 -6.49 12.82 38.85
C SER A 89 -5.83 14.06 38.24
N SER A 90 -6.61 15.10 37.99
CA SER A 90 -6.16 16.37 37.41
C SER A 90 -7.23 17.46 37.60
N TYR A 91 -6.86 18.70 37.27
CA TYR A 91 -7.76 19.86 37.20
C TYR A 91 -7.63 20.49 35.81
N GLN A 92 -8.76 20.63 35.11
CA GLN A 92 -8.82 21.19 33.76
C GLN A 92 -10.11 21.98 33.58
N GLU A 93 -10.03 23.19 33.04
CA GLU A 93 -11.20 24.01 32.66
C GLU A 93 -12.24 24.24 33.77
N GLY A 94 -11.81 24.25 35.05
CA GLY A 94 -12.72 24.46 36.18
C GLY A 94 -13.25 23.17 36.82
N TYR A 95 -12.86 21.99 36.32
CA TYR A 95 -13.33 20.71 36.80
C TYR A 95 -12.20 19.84 37.32
N PHE A 96 -12.48 19.13 38.42
CA PHE A 96 -11.63 18.07 38.95
C PHE A 96 -12.02 16.74 38.34
N LEU A 97 -11.07 16.06 37.72
CA LEU A 97 -11.33 14.91 36.88
C LEU A 97 -11.05 13.58 37.60
N LEU A 98 -11.86 12.56 37.32
CA LEU A 98 -11.55 11.16 37.63
C LEU A 98 -11.61 10.31 36.36
N SER A 99 -10.48 9.72 35.98
CA SER A 99 -10.39 8.80 34.86
C SER A 99 -10.78 7.39 35.29
N LEU A 100 -11.82 6.86 34.65
CA LEU A 100 -12.29 5.49 34.78
C LEU A 100 -11.72 4.63 33.67
N ASN A 101 -11.42 3.37 34.01
CA ASN A 101 -10.95 2.36 33.08
C ASN A 101 -12.01 1.23 32.96
N THR A 102 -11.65 0.13 32.30
CA THR A 102 -12.53 -1.03 32.11
C THR A 102 -12.91 -1.77 33.40
N SER A 103 -12.31 -1.42 34.54
CA SER A 103 -12.62 -1.98 35.86
C SER A 103 -13.48 -1.05 36.73
N ALA A 104 -14.13 -0.04 36.13
CA ALA A 104 -15.04 0.84 36.84
C ALA A 104 -16.18 0.05 37.52
N GLU A 105 -16.50 0.43 38.75
CA GLU A 105 -17.58 -0.16 39.52
C GLU A 105 -18.92 0.42 39.06
N THR A 106 -19.98 -0.37 39.12
CA THR A 106 -21.34 0.16 38.88
C THR A 106 -21.87 0.79 40.16
N GLY A 107 -22.34 2.03 40.09
CA GLY A 107 -22.98 2.71 41.21
C GLY A 107 -22.76 4.21 41.24
N ASN A 108 -23.04 4.81 42.40
CA ASN A 108 -22.87 6.24 42.62
C ASN A 108 -21.42 6.55 43.00
N TYR A 109 -20.75 7.29 42.13
CA TYR A 109 -19.50 7.96 42.45
C TYR A 109 -19.83 9.31 43.04
N SER A 110 -19.10 9.69 44.08
CA SER A 110 -19.35 10.92 44.80
C SER A 110 -18.09 11.76 44.91
N CYS A 111 -18.22 13.08 44.79
CA CYS A 111 -17.11 14.01 44.86
C CYS A 111 -17.36 15.09 45.90
N SER A 112 -16.33 15.35 46.70
CA SER A 112 -16.35 16.38 47.71
C SER A 112 -14.98 17.03 47.84
N ILE A 113 -14.96 18.27 48.35
CA ILE A 113 -13.68 18.92 48.68
C ILE A 113 -13.05 18.16 49.85
N LEU A 114 -11.78 17.79 49.78
CA LEU A 114 -11.10 17.04 50.83
C LEU A 114 -11.25 17.74 52.20
N HIS A 115 -11.71 17.01 53.22
CA HIS A 115 -11.94 17.55 54.58
C HIS A 115 -10.70 18.21 55.20
N GLN A 116 -9.52 17.70 54.87
CA GLN A 116 -8.23 18.20 55.37
C GLN A 116 -7.71 19.42 54.60
N SER A 117 -8.39 19.85 53.54
CA SER A 117 -7.97 21.02 52.77
C SER A 117 -8.14 22.30 53.60
N PRO A 118 -7.08 23.13 53.75
CA PRO A 118 -7.19 24.43 54.41
C PRO A 118 -8.25 25.33 53.76
N ALA A 119 -8.42 25.24 52.45
CA ALA A 119 -9.42 25.99 51.69
C ALA A 119 -10.86 25.61 52.09
N ARG A 120 -11.11 24.32 52.44
CA ARG A 120 -12.43 23.88 52.94
C ARG A 120 -12.73 24.44 54.32
N GLN A 121 -11.72 24.52 55.20
CA GLN A 121 -11.88 25.05 56.56
C GLN A 121 -12.24 26.54 56.57
N CYS A 122 -11.92 27.26 55.49
CA CYS A 122 -12.25 28.67 55.32
C CYS A 122 -13.68 28.91 54.80
N LEU A 123 -14.45 27.86 54.46
CA LEU A 123 -15.83 27.99 54.00
C LEU A 123 -16.78 28.32 55.15
N ALA A 124 -17.76 29.19 54.88
CA ALA A 124 -18.86 29.45 55.80
C ALA A 124 -19.66 28.17 56.08
N SER A 125 -20.26 28.07 57.27
CA SER A 125 -20.99 26.86 57.72
C SER A 125 -22.20 26.49 56.84
N ASP A 126 -22.74 27.46 56.11
CA ASP A 126 -23.87 27.33 55.19
C ASP A 126 -23.44 27.26 53.72
N SER A 127 -22.13 27.16 53.44
CA SER A 127 -21.62 27.12 52.07
C SER A 127 -22.13 25.88 51.32
N PRO A 128 -22.66 26.05 50.09
CA PRO A 128 -23.14 24.93 49.28
C PRO A 128 -22.02 23.99 48.82
N LEU A 129 -20.76 24.44 48.91
CA LEU A 129 -19.55 23.67 48.59
C LEU A 129 -19.14 22.70 49.71
N LEU A 130 -19.78 22.76 50.89
CA LEU A 130 -19.55 21.79 51.98
C LEU A 130 -20.20 20.43 51.71
N GLY A 131 -21.15 20.37 50.78
CA GLY A 131 -21.84 19.15 50.39
C GLY A 131 -21.00 18.20 49.55
N GLU A 132 -21.67 17.21 48.99
CA GLU A 132 -21.11 16.21 48.08
C GLU A 132 -22.00 16.14 46.83
N ALA A 133 -21.39 15.94 45.68
CA ALA A 133 -22.09 15.74 44.42
C ALA A 133 -21.93 14.30 43.94
N THR A 134 -22.98 13.72 43.37
CA THR A 134 -23.00 12.32 42.96
C THR A 134 -23.30 12.18 41.48
N VAL A 135 -22.68 11.18 40.85
CA VAL A 135 -22.95 10.77 39.48
C VAL A 135 -23.05 9.24 39.43
N TYR A 136 -24.13 8.75 38.83
CA TYR A 136 -24.31 7.31 38.63
C TYR A 136 -23.51 6.87 37.41
N VAL A 137 -22.77 5.78 37.56
CA VAL A 137 -21.98 5.15 36.50
C VAL A 137 -22.38 3.70 36.36
N ASP A 138 -22.67 3.29 35.14
CA ASP A 138 -22.84 1.88 34.78
C ASP A 138 -21.49 1.33 34.27
N GLY A 139 -20.96 0.31 34.95
CA GLY A 139 -19.66 -0.26 34.64
C GLY A 139 -19.63 -1.00 33.29
N ASP A 140 -20.75 -1.60 32.88
CA ASP A 140 -20.84 -2.25 31.56
C ASP A 140 -20.86 -1.20 30.44
N ASP A 141 -21.56 -0.08 30.66
CA ASP A 141 -21.55 1.06 29.73
C ASP A 141 -20.16 1.67 29.58
N VAL A 142 -19.41 1.82 30.68
CA VAL A 142 -18.01 2.29 30.64
C VAL A 142 -17.16 1.34 29.81
N ARG A 143 -17.25 0.03 30.07
CA ARG A 143 -16.49 -0.98 29.32
C ARG A 143 -16.84 -0.95 27.84
N MET A 144 -18.12 -0.83 27.50
CA MET A 144 -18.55 -0.79 26.11
C MET A 144 -18.09 0.49 25.40
N THR A 145 -18.25 1.65 26.03
CA THR A 145 -17.76 2.95 25.51
C THR A 145 -16.25 2.88 25.19
N LEU A 146 -15.46 2.28 26.09
CA LEU A 146 -14.02 2.15 25.89
C LEU A 146 -13.67 1.15 24.78
N LEU A 147 -14.42 0.05 24.64
CA LEU A 147 -14.23 -0.91 23.54
C LEU A 147 -14.58 -0.27 22.19
N GLU A 148 -15.69 0.46 22.11
CA GLU A 148 -16.12 1.18 20.89
C GLU A 148 -15.08 2.22 20.46
N ALA A 149 -14.54 3.01 21.40
CA ALA A 149 -13.49 3.99 21.08
C ALA A 149 -12.21 3.33 20.55
N ASN A 150 -11.82 2.18 21.11
CA ASN A 150 -10.65 1.42 20.62
C ASN A 150 -10.90 0.85 19.21
N GLU A 151 -12.09 0.28 18.98
CA GLU A 151 -12.46 -0.28 17.67
C GLU A 151 -12.54 0.81 16.60
N GLN A 152 -13.18 1.94 16.91
CA GLN A 152 -13.29 3.06 15.99
C GLN A 152 -11.92 3.60 15.59
N GLN A 153 -10.98 3.73 16.54
CA GLN A 153 -9.62 4.17 16.23
C GLN A 153 -8.89 3.19 15.29
N LEU A 154 -9.06 1.88 15.51
CA LEU A 154 -8.47 0.86 14.63
C LEU A 154 -9.05 0.96 13.21
N PHE A 155 -10.36 1.16 13.10
CA PHE A 155 -11.03 1.31 11.82
C PHE A 155 -10.59 2.58 11.07
N GLU A 156 -10.51 3.71 11.77
CA GLU A 156 -10.03 4.98 11.19
C GLU A 156 -8.57 4.86 10.71
N GLY A 157 -7.71 4.21 11.49
CA GLY A 157 -6.32 3.96 11.10
C GLY A 157 -6.22 3.08 9.84
N MET A 158 -7.00 1.99 9.79
CA MET A 158 -7.02 1.10 8.64
C MET A 158 -7.52 1.79 7.37
N TRP A 159 -8.54 2.65 7.49
CA TRP A 159 -9.06 3.43 6.37
C TRP A 159 -8.02 4.41 5.82
N GLN A 160 -7.27 5.07 6.69
CA GLN A 160 -6.20 5.98 6.27
C GLN A 160 -5.10 5.23 5.51
N GLU A 161 -4.71 4.04 5.98
CA GLU A 161 -3.73 3.20 5.28
C GLU A 161 -4.23 2.74 3.90
N ASP A 162 -5.51 2.33 3.79
CA ASP A 162 -6.10 1.94 2.51
C ASP A 162 -6.16 3.12 1.52
N GLU A 163 -6.54 4.30 1.99
CA GLU A 163 -6.58 5.51 1.17
C GLU A 163 -5.17 5.92 0.69
N ASP A 164 -4.17 5.86 1.55
CA ASP A 164 -2.79 6.13 1.17
C ASP A 164 -2.28 5.10 0.15
N LEU A 165 -2.53 3.81 0.39
CA LEU A 165 -2.16 2.74 -0.54
C LEU A 165 -2.84 2.92 -1.91
N ALA A 166 -4.13 3.26 -1.93
CA ALA A 166 -4.86 3.57 -3.15
C ALA A 166 -4.27 4.78 -3.88
N SER A 167 -3.82 5.80 -3.14
CA SER A 167 -3.14 6.96 -3.71
C SER A 167 -1.78 6.59 -4.33
N GLN A 168 -1.03 5.69 -3.69
CA GLN A 168 0.25 5.21 -4.21
C GLN A 168 0.03 4.37 -5.48
N LEU A 169 -0.95 3.47 -5.47
CA LEU A 169 -1.31 2.65 -6.63
C LEU A 169 -1.68 3.52 -7.84
N ARG A 170 -2.46 4.59 -7.64
CA ARG A 170 -2.78 5.54 -8.72
C ARG A 170 -1.53 6.18 -9.31
N ARG A 171 -0.59 6.64 -8.46
CA ARG A 171 0.69 7.22 -8.90
C ARG A 171 1.53 6.23 -9.69
N TYR A 172 1.63 4.98 -9.24
CA TYR A 172 2.34 3.94 -9.98
C TYR A 172 1.68 3.62 -11.32
N GLN A 173 0.36 3.55 -11.38
CA GLN A 173 -0.38 3.34 -12.62
C GLN A 173 -0.13 4.47 -13.63
N GLU A 174 -0.13 5.73 -13.18
CA GLU A 174 0.20 6.88 -14.03
C GLU A 174 1.65 6.82 -14.55
N GLN A 175 2.61 6.44 -13.71
CA GLN A 175 4.01 6.25 -14.13
C GLN A 175 4.15 5.15 -15.19
N LEU A 176 3.47 4.01 -15.01
CA LEU A 176 3.47 2.94 -16.01
C LEU A 176 2.86 3.41 -17.33
N GLN A 177 1.74 4.13 -17.30
CA GLN A 177 1.14 4.70 -18.51
C GLN A 177 2.08 5.69 -19.22
N GLN A 178 2.85 6.47 -18.47
CA GLN A 178 3.86 7.37 -19.05
C GLN A 178 5.00 6.59 -19.71
N LEU A 179 5.50 5.55 -19.05
CA LEU A 179 6.52 4.65 -19.59
C LEU A 179 6.05 3.97 -20.87
N ASP A 180 4.80 3.47 -20.91
CA ASP A 180 4.23 2.85 -22.11
C ASP A 180 4.15 3.82 -23.29
N ARG A 181 3.76 5.08 -23.04
CA ARG A 181 3.75 6.12 -24.09
C ARG A 181 5.16 6.44 -24.58
N GLN A 182 6.13 6.50 -23.68
CA GLN A 182 7.53 6.70 -24.04
C GLN A 182 8.05 5.52 -24.87
N GLN A 183 7.76 4.28 -24.46
CA GLN A 183 8.15 3.09 -25.20
C GLN A 183 7.55 3.07 -26.61
N ALA A 184 6.26 3.40 -26.75
CA ALA A 184 5.62 3.52 -28.07
C ALA A 184 6.30 4.57 -28.97
N SER A 185 6.76 5.70 -28.39
CA SER A 185 7.49 6.73 -29.14
C SER A 185 8.89 6.29 -29.57
N VAL A 186 9.58 5.49 -28.75
CA VAL A 186 10.89 4.90 -29.07
C VAL A 186 10.74 3.83 -30.16
N ASP A 187 9.71 3.00 -30.07
CA ASP A 187 9.42 1.98 -31.07
C ASP A 187 9.10 2.59 -32.44
N MET A 188 8.43 3.75 -32.48
CA MET A 188 8.13 4.48 -33.72
C MET A 188 9.38 5.11 -34.37
N LEU A 189 10.48 5.28 -33.61
CA LEU A 189 11.77 5.82 -34.09
C LEU A 189 12.72 4.72 -34.60
N HIS A 190 12.54 3.46 -34.22
CA HIS A 190 13.38 2.36 -34.67
C HIS A 190 12.85 1.80 -36.00
N GLN A 191 13.72 1.76 -37.02
CA GLN A 191 13.40 1.00 -38.23
C GLN A 191 13.20 -0.47 -37.83
N PRO A 192 12.13 -1.13 -38.30
CA PRO A 192 11.81 -2.50 -37.91
C PRO A 192 12.99 -3.42 -38.27
N ALA A 193 13.59 -4.10 -37.30
CA ALA A 193 14.72 -5.01 -37.57
C ALA A 193 14.23 -6.43 -37.90
N THR A 194 13.01 -6.76 -37.45
CA THR A 194 12.40 -8.08 -37.59
C THR A 194 10.93 -7.98 -38.00
N CYS A 195 10.36 -9.07 -38.52
CA CYS A 195 8.93 -9.16 -38.79
C CYS A 195 8.06 -9.04 -37.51
N ARG A 196 8.64 -9.32 -36.33
CA ARG A 196 7.98 -9.07 -35.04
C ARG A 196 7.89 -7.57 -34.70
N ASP A 197 8.84 -6.77 -35.17
CA ASP A 197 8.75 -5.31 -35.04
C ASP A 197 7.70 -4.74 -36.01
N VAL A 198 7.61 -5.32 -37.21
CA VAL A 198 6.56 -4.99 -38.19
C VAL A 198 5.16 -5.29 -37.64
N GLN A 199 4.99 -6.43 -36.93
CA GLN A 199 3.72 -6.85 -36.33
C GLN A 199 3.11 -5.82 -35.36
N ARG A 200 3.92 -4.88 -34.84
CA ARG A 200 3.43 -3.82 -33.94
C ARG A 200 2.57 -2.79 -34.67
N TYR A 201 2.69 -2.68 -36.00
CA TYR A 201 1.96 -1.68 -36.78
C TYR A 201 1.34 -2.20 -38.09
N ASP A 202 1.76 -3.37 -38.58
CA ASP A 202 1.17 -4.02 -39.76
C ASP A 202 1.03 -5.54 -39.54
N ASN A 203 -0.21 -6.03 -39.66
CA ASN A 203 -0.58 -7.42 -39.44
C ASN A 203 -0.74 -8.22 -40.75
N ASP A 204 -0.49 -7.60 -41.91
CA ASP A 204 -0.60 -8.28 -43.19
C ASP A 204 0.64 -9.13 -43.47
N SER A 205 0.42 -10.40 -43.83
CA SER A 205 1.48 -11.32 -44.25
C SER A 205 1.93 -10.99 -45.67
N VAL A 206 2.80 -9.99 -45.81
CA VAL A 206 3.32 -9.50 -47.09
C VAL A 206 4.82 -9.22 -47.00
N VAL A 207 5.40 -8.75 -48.11
CA VAL A 207 6.80 -8.32 -48.13
C VAL A 207 6.94 -6.96 -47.45
N HIS A 208 7.77 -6.91 -46.41
CA HIS A 208 8.10 -5.71 -45.64
C HIS A 208 9.58 -5.36 -45.76
N VAL A 209 9.90 -4.08 -45.55
CA VAL A 209 11.30 -3.63 -45.47
C VAL A 209 11.73 -3.62 -44.01
N VAL A 210 12.78 -4.38 -43.70
CA VAL A 210 13.40 -4.40 -42.37
C VAL A 210 14.84 -3.89 -42.43
N PHE A 211 15.31 -3.28 -41.36
CA PHE A 211 16.67 -2.75 -41.24
C PHE A 211 17.58 -3.77 -40.55
N HIS A 212 18.59 -4.24 -41.27
CA HIS A 212 19.52 -5.23 -40.77
C HIS A 212 20.95 -4.85 -41.15
N GLU A 213 21.83 -4.79 -40.15
CA GLU A 213 23.27 -4.52 -40.32
C GLU A 213 23.58 -3.26 -41.16
N GLY A 214 22.79 -2.19 -40.99
CA GLY A 214 23.02 -0.93 -41.69
C GLY A 214 22.36 -0.84 -43.08
N THR A 215 21.58 -1.85 -43.49
CA THR A 215 20.92 -1.89 -44.80
C THR A 215 19.43 -2.23 -44.70
N ASN A 216 18.65 -1.67 -45.63
CA ASN A 216 17.23 -2.01 -45.79
C ASN A 216 17.11 -3.25 -46.68
N ILE A 217 16.43 -4.28 -46.18
CA ILE A 217 16.19 -5.52 -46.91
C ILE A 217 14.69 -5.82 -46.98
N SER A 218 14.22 -6.32 -48.11
CA SER A 218 12.84 -6.78 -48.29
C SER A 218 12.71 -8.23 -47.87
N VAL A 219 11.81 -8.52 -46.94
CA VAL A 219 11.57 -9.86 -46.39
C VAL A 219 10.08 -10.16 -46.42
N TYR A 220 9.72 -11.40 -46.72
CA TYR A 220 8.33 -11.83 -46.52
C TYR A 220 8.10 -12.08 -45.03
N CYS A 221 7.16 -11.35 -44.44
CA CYS A 221 6.75 -11.55 -43.06
C CYS A 221 5.46 -12.36 -43.02
N ASP A 222 5.47 -13.46 -42.27
CA ASP A 222 4.24 -14.15 -41.90
C ASP A 222 3.80 -13.67 -40.51
N GLN A 223 2.71 -12.92 -40.48
CA GLN A 223 2.13 -12.29 -39.29
C GLN A 223 0.98 -13.11 -38.67
N VAL A 224 0.60 -14.23 -39.29
CA VAL A 224 -0.62 -14.98 -38.93
C VAL A 224 -0.29 -16.36 -38.36
N THR A 225 0.68 -17.08 -38.93
CA THR A 225 0.98 -18.44 -38.50
C THR A 225 1.55 -18.46 -37.09
N ASP A 226 0.94 -19.23 -36.18
CA ASP A 226 1.43 -19.48 -34.82
C ASP A 226 1.81 -18.20 -34.03
N GLY A 227 0.98 -17.16 -34.11
CA GLY A 227 1.21 -15.89 -33.43
C GLY A 227 2.10 -14.90 -34.19
N GLY A 228 2.56 -15.22 -35.40
CA GLY A 228 3.20 -14.30 -36.34
C GLY A 228 4.63 -13.86 -35.99
N GLY A 229 5.16 -12.93 -36.79
CA GLY A 229 6.52 -12.42 -36.67
C GLY A 229 7.60 -13.30 -37.32
N TRP A 230 7.23 -14.21 -38.22
CA TRP A 230 8.19 -15.10 -38.90
C TRP A 230 8.81 -14.44 -40.14
N MET A 231 10.08 -14.76 -40.42
CA MET A 231 10.85 -14.23 -41.54
C MET A 231 11.57 -15.37 -42.29
N LEU A 232 11.45 -15.43 -43.63
CA LEU A 232 12.32 -16.27 -44.47
C LEU A 232 13.37 -15.39 -45.18
N ARG A 233 14.65 -15.75 -45.04
CA ARG A 233 15.77 -15.16 -45.79
C ARG A 233 16.67 -16.23 -46.39
N VAL A 234 16.88 -16.19 -47.70
CA VAL A 234 17.92 -16.95 -48.40
C VAL A 234 18.83 -15.94 -49.11
N ASP A 235 20.09 -15.86 -48.68
CA ASP A 235 21.11 -14.92 -49.19
C ASP A 235 21.98 -15.58 -50.29
N ASN A 236 22.99 -14.87 -50.81
CA ASN A 236 23.89 -15.31 -51.87
C ASN A 236 24.44 -16.73 -51.63
N PHE A 237 24.17 -17.63 -52.58
CA PHE A 237 24.71 -18.99 -52.59
C PHE A 237 26.24 -18.95 -52.74
N THR A 238 26.95 -19.35 -51.69
CA THR A 238 28.43 -19.33 -51.64
C THR A 238 29.07 -20.59 -52.23
N GLY A 239 28.28 -21.57 -52.66
CA GLY A 239 28.76 -22.76 -53.36
C GLY A 239 28.31 -24.09 -52.72
N GLY A 240 28.62 -25.18 -53.43
CA GLY A 240 28.24 -26.55 -53.08
C GLY A 240 28.04 -27.39 -54.34
N ASP A 241 28.26 -28.71 -54.22
CA ASP A 241 28.13 -29.66 -55.34
C ASP A 241 26.66 -29.94 -55.72
N ALA A 242 25.71 -29.58 -54.86
CA ALA A 242 24.28 -29.68 -55.12
C ALA A 242 23.73 -28.57 -56.04
N GLY A 243 24.46 -27.47 -56.23
CA GLY A 243 23.97 -26.27 -56.91
C GLY A 243 22.79 -25.59 -56.18
N ASP A 244 22.32 -24.47 -56.72
CA ASP A 244 21.28 -23.65 -56.08
C ASP A 244 19.88 -23.93 -56.63
N SER A 245 19.10 -24.71 -55.88
CA SER A 245 17.66 -24.90 -56.15
C SER A 245 16.76 -24.18 -55.15
N LEU A 246 17.32 -23.35 -54.25
CA LEU A 246 16.55 -22.65 -53.21
C LEU A 246 16.34 -21.18 -53.55
N MET A 247 17.24 -20.55 -54.30
CA MET A 247 17.09 -19.15 -54.73
C MET A 247 15.83 -18.90 -55.56
N TYR A 248 15.37 -19.90 -56.32
CA TYR A 248 14.09 -19.83 -57.05
C TYR A 248 12.87 -19.61 -56.13
N HIS A 249 13.03 -19.96 -54.85
CA HIS A 249 12.03 -19.86 -53.81
C HIS A 249 12.20 -18.60 -52.95
N ASN A 250 13.20 -17.76 -53.24
CA ASN A 250 13.45 -16.55 -52.47
C ASN A 250 12.26 -15.58 -52.60
N GLY A 251 11.87 -14.97 -51.48
CA GLY A 251 10.72 -14.07 -51.39
C GLY A 251 9.34 -14.72 -51.64
N GLN A 252 9.25 -16.04 -51.71
CA GLN A 252 7.95 -16.73 -51.85
C GLN A 252 7.34 -17.03 -50.48
N GLU A 253 6.01 -17.01 -50.42
CA GLU A 253 5.24 -17.36 -49.22
C GLU A 253 5.27 -18.86 -48.97
N PHE A 254 5.21 -19.27 -47.70
CA PHE A 254 5.08 -20.69 -47.37
C PHE A 254 3.66 -21.15 -47.71
N ALA A 255 3.55 -22.26 -48.45
CA ALA A 255 2.26 -22.81 -48.83
C ALA A 255 2.15 -24.29 -48.47
N THR A 256 0.96 -24.66 -48.00
CA THR A 256 0.52 -26.01 -47.66
C THR A 256 -0.63 -26.43 -48.59
N LYS A 257 -1.18 -27.63 -48.39
CA LYS A 257 -2.33 -28.11 -49.18
C LYS A 257 -3.61 -27.28 -48.97
N ASP A 258 -3.68 -26.53 -47.88
CA ASP A 258 -4.84 -25.80 -47.36
C ASP A 258 -4.58 -24.30 -47.16
N HIS A 259 -3.34 -23.83 -47.30
CA HIS A 259 -2.98 -22.43 -47.12
C HIS A 259 -1.95 -21.95 -48.14
N GLY A 260 -2.12 -20.73 -48.66
CA GLY A 260 -1.19 -20.06 -49.58
C GLY A 260 -1.90 -19.35 -50.74
N ARG A 261 -1.14 -18.58 -51.53
CA ARG A 261 -1.68 -17.95 -52.75
C ARG A 261 -2.20 -18.97 -53.77
N PRO A 262 -3.16 -18.62 -54.65
CA PRO A 262 -3.80 -19.57 -55.58
C PRO A 262 -2.82 -20.43 -56.40
N ARG A 263 -1.75 -19.81 -56.92
CA ARG A 263 -0.72 -20.51 -57.69
C ARG A 263 0.06 -21.51 -56.84
N ALA A 264 0.40 -21.15 -55.60
CA ALA A 264 1.16 -21.97 -54.67
C ALA A 264 0.31 -23.11 -54.08
N LEU A 265 -0.96 -22.87 -53.77
CA LEU A 265 -1.93 -23.91 -53.39
C LEU A 265 -2.01 -25.01 -54.45
N THR A 266 -2.11 -24.61 -55.73
CA THR A 266 -2.11 -25.56 -56.86
C THR A 266 -0.83 -26.39 -56.89
N CYS A 267 0.32 -25.78 -56.58
CA CYS A 267 1.61 -26.49 -56.50
C CYS A 267 1.67 -27.44 -55.30
N ALA A 268 1.23 -27.02 -54.12
CA ALA A 268 1.22 -27.84 -52.91
C ALA A 268 0.30 -29.06 -53.07
N LEU A 269 -0.87 -28.90 -53.69
CA LEU A 269 -1.78 -29.98 -54.02
C LEU A 269 -1.19 -30.96 -55.04
N LYS A 270 -0.47 -30.45 -56.06
CA LYS A 270 0.11 -31.27 -57.14
C LYS A 270 1.39 -32.01 -56.72
N TYR A 271 2.19 -31.40 -55.84
CA TYR A 271 3.53 -31.87 -55.49
C TYR A 271 3.68 -32.31 -54.04
N HIS A 272 2.59 -32.29 -53.27
CA HIS A 272 2.43 -33.01 -52.01
C HIS A 272 3.49 -32.70 -50.94
N GLY A 273 3.94 -31.45 -50.86
CA GLY A 273 4.81 -30.95 -49.81
C GLY A 273 4.39 -29.55 -49.37
N ALA A 274 4.77 -29.16 -48.16
CA ALA A 274 4.66 -27.79 -47.69
C ALA A 274 5.97 -27.06 -48.01
N TRP A 275 5.92 -26.02 -48.84
CA TRP A 275 7.12 -25.37 -49.36
C TRP A 275 6.86 -23.94 -49.79
N TRP A 276 7.92 -23.16 -49.96
CA TRP A 276 7.86 -21.79 -50.50
C TRP A 276 7.68 -21.81 -52.02
N TYR A 277 6.52 -22.29 -52.51
CA TYR A 277 6.30 -22.52 -53.95
C TYR A 277 6.27 -21.22 -54.76
N ASN A 278 7.02 -21.21 -55.86
CA ASN A 278 6.96 -20.16 -56.88
C ASN A 278 5.94 -20.53 -57.98
N ASP A 279 6.43 -21.04 -59.11
CA ASP A 279 5.66 -21.67 -60.19
C ASP A 279 6.48 -22.83 -60.82
N CYS A 280 6.45 -24.05 -60.31
CA CYS A 280 6.04 -24.40 -58.96
C CYS A 280 7.25 -24.50 -58.02
N TYR A 281 8.30 -25.23 -58.42
CA TYR A 281 9.48 -25.40 -57.57
C TYR A 281 10.73 -25.82 -58.35
N ASN A 282 11.90 -25.48 -57.80
CA ASN A 282 13.19 -26.08 -58.17
C ASN A 282 13.71 -27.01 -57.07
N SER A 283 13.27 -26.82 -55.82
CA SER A 283 13.44 -27.79 -54.73
C SER A 283 12.11 -28.06 -54.03
N ASN A 284 11.93 -29.28 -53.53
CA ASN A 284 10.84 -29.61 -52.64
C ASN A 284 11.33 -30.69 -51.67
N LEU A 285 11.99 -30.27 -50.58
CA LEU A 285 12.55 -31.21 -49.60
C LEU A 285 11.47 -31.83 -48.70
N ASN A 286 10.28 -31.23 -48.68
CA ASN A 286 9.10 -31.70 -47.94
C ASN A 286 8.13 -32.51 -48.83
N GLY A 287 8.56 -32.93 -50.02
CA GLY A 287 7.78 -33.80 -50.91
C GLY A 287 7.70 -35.24 -50.40
N VAL A 288 6.95 -36.07 -51.13
CA VAL A 288 6.75 -37.48 -50.81
C VAL A 288 8.08 -38.24 -50.88
N TYR A 289 8.39 -39.05 -49.87
CA TYR A 289 9.57 -39.89 -49.90
C TYR A 289 9.36 -41.10 -50.82
N ILE A 290 9.99 -41.08 -52.01
CA ILE A 290 9.79 -42.09 -53.06
C ILE A 290 11.08 -42.89 -53.28
N THR A 291 11.02 -44.21 -53.07
CA THR A 291 12.16 -45.13 -53.21
C THR A 291 12.09 -46.04 -54.44
N ASN A 292 10.89 -46.41 -54.89
CA ASN A 292 10.67 -47.46 -55.91
C ASN A 292 9.53 -47.10 -56.90
N ALA A 293 9.58 -45.92 -57.54
CA ALA A 293 8.59 -45.52 -58.56
C ALA A 293 9.23 -45.25 -59.93
N PRO A 294 8.46 -45.31 -61.03
CA PRO A 294 8.91 -44.83 -62.35
C PRO A 294 9.17 -43.32 -62.32
N LEU A 295 10.20 -42.88 -63.05
CA LEU A 295 10.53 -41.45 -63.18
C LEU A 295 9.56 -40.72 -64.13
N PRO A 296 9.35 -39.40 -63.95
CA PRO A 296 9.94 -38.51 -62.93
C PRO A 296 9.19 -38.47 -61.59
N HIS A 297 9.91 -38.29 -60.47
CA HIS A 297 9.34 -38.17 -59.12
C HIS A 297 8.96 -36.71 -58.81
N LEU A 298 8.06 -36.13 -59.61
CA LEU A 298 7.76 -34.69 -59.53
C LEU A 298 7.12 -34.27 -58.21
N ASN A 299 6.56 -35.18 -57.42
CA ASN A 299 6.06 -34.92 -56.07
C ASN A 299 7.02 -35.41 -54.98
N GLY A 300 8.25 -35.78 -55.34
CA GLY A 300 9.23 -36.37 -54.45
C GLY A 300 10.09 -35.36 -53.69
N VAL A 301 10.93 -35.86 -52.79
CA VAL A 301 11.99 -35.07 -52.12
C VAL A 301 13.03 -34.65 -53.15
N THR A 302 12.96 -33.42 -53.68
CA THR A 302 13.68 -33.04 -54.90
C THR A 302 14.58 -31.82 -54.74
N TRP A 303 15.69 -31.81 -55.49
CA TRP A 303 16.61 -30.69 -55.64
C TRP A 303 17.11 -30.66 -57.09
N PHE A 304 16.54 -29.79 -57.92
CA PHE A 304 16.67 -29.85 -59.37
C PHE A 304 18.12 -29.74 -59.86
N THR A 305 18.88 -28.76 -59.35
CA THR A 305 20.27 -28.53 -59.75
C THR A 305 21.19 -29.69 -59.39
N PHE A 306 20.80 -30.53 -58.42
CA PHE A 306 21.55 -31.72 -58.09
C PHE A 306 21.27 -32.80 -59.15
N ARG A 307 22.25 -33.00 -60.03
CA ARG A 307 22.19 -33.94 -61.17
C ARG A 307 21.12 -33.59 -62.23
N GLN A 308 20.63 -32.36 -62.26
CA GLN A 308 19.65 -31.86 -63.24
C GLN A 308 18.40 -32.76 -63.36
N SER A 309 17.88 -33.23 -62.23
CA SER A 309 16.85 -34.28 -62.21
C SER A 309 15.86 -34.11 -61.08
N TYR A 310 14.57 -34.26 -61.37
CA TYR A 310 13.50 -34.41 -60.36
C TYR A 310 13.45 -35.83 -59.78
N ARG A 311 14.62 -36.39 -59.44
CA ARG A 311 14.73 -37.68 -58.76
C ARG A 311 14.57 -37.46 -57.27
N SER A 312 13.69 -38.22 -56.63
CA SER A 312 13.56 -38.19 -55.18
C SER A 312 14.90 -38.58 -54.53
N LEU A 313 15.39 -37.74 -53.64
CA LEU A 313 16.59 -37.96 -52.84
C LEU A 313 16.32 -39.03 -51.79
N LYS A 314 17.35 -39.83 -51.49
CA LYS A 314 17.27 -40.85 -50.42
C LYS A 314 17.37 -40.24 -49.01
N ARG A 315 17.96 -39.05 -48.89
CA ARG A 315 18.12 -38.30 -47.65
C ARG A 315 18.23 -36.82 -47.97
N ALA A 316 17.58 -35.98 -47.18
CA ALA A 316 17.74 -34.54 -47.18
C ALA A 316 17.68 -34.03 -45.74
N GLU A 317 18.52 -33.05 -45.41
CA GLU A 317 18.55 -32.39 -44.10
C GLU A 317 18.76 -30.90 -44.32
N MET A 318 17.99 -30.06 -43.63
CA MET A 318 18.22 -28.62 -43.58
C MET A 318 18.85 -28.29 -42.23
N LYS A 319 19.98 -27.59 -42.23
CA LYS A 319 20.71 -27.18 -41.03
C LYS A 319 21.00 -25.69 -41.12
N ILE A 320 20.83 -24.99 -40.00
CA ILE A 320 21.11 -23.57 -39.86
C ILE A 320 22.15 -23.36 -38.76
N ARG A 321 23.00 -22.35 -38.91
CA ARG A 321 23.93 -21.87 -37.88
C ARG A 321 23.99 -20.34 -37.97
N PRO A 322 24.11 -19.62 -36.83
CA PRO A 322 24.44 -18.20 -36.87
C PRO A 322 25.69 -17.96 -37.72
N VAL A 323 25.69 -16.84 -38.45
CA VAL A 323 26.85 -16.34 -39.17
C VAL A 323 27.78 -15.66 -38.19
#